data_AF-A0A3D0R3F2-F1
#
_entry.id   AF-A0A3D0R3F2-F1
#
_cell.length_a   1.000
_cell.length_b   1.000
_cell.length_c   1.000
_cell.angle_alpha   90.00
_cell.angle_beta   90.00
_cell.angle_gamma   90.00
#
_symmetry.space_group_name_H-M   'P 1'
#
loop_
_entity.id
_entity.type
_entity.pdbx_description
1 polymer ?
#
loop_
_entity_poly.entity_id
_entity_poly.type
_entity_poly.pdbx_seq_one_letter_code
_entity_poly.pdbx_strand_id
1 'polypeptide(L)' 'MSVRHVYSCPLRWSDMDAFGHVNNVVFLRYLEEARIDFMFRLAPGEGSTSFTGGSVVARHEIDYVRPLVHRHEPVTV' A
#
# COMPACT_ATOMS: atom_id res chain seq x y z
N MET A 1 8.88 22.07 -0.38
CA MET A 1 7.74 21.38 0.27
C MET A 1 7.71 19.96 -0.26
N SER A 2 7.81 18.94 0.60
CA SER A 2 7.63 17.55 0.18
C SER A 2 6.14 17.30 -0.05
N VAL A 3 5.78 16.78 -1.22
CA VAL A 3 4.39 16.40 -1.52
C VAL A 3 4.16 15.03 -0.90
N ARG A 4 3.23 14.94 0.05
CA ARG A 4 2.78 13.66 0.61
C ARG A 4 1.77 13.01 -0.35
N HIS A 5 2.08 11.82 -0.84
CA HIS A 5 1.08 10.99 -1.52
C HIS A 5 0.15 10.35 -0.48
N VAL A 6 -1.13 10.27 -0.81
CA VAL A 6 -2.17 9.69 0.05
C VAL A 6 -3.01 8.76 -0.80
N TYR A 7 -3.14 7.51 -0.35
CA TYR A 7 -3.89 6.47 -1.03
C TYR A 7 -5.06 5.98 -0.16
N SER A 8 -6.25 5.94 -0.75
CA SER A 8 -7.46 5.39 -0.12
C SER A 8 -7.50 3.88 -0.38
N CYS A 9 -6.86 3.11 0.50
CA CYS A 9 -6.72 1.66 0.34
C CYS A 9 -7.99 0.93 0.76
N PRO A 10 -8.70 0.23 -0.15
CA PRO A 10 -9.81 -0.62 0.24
C PRO A 10 -9.30 -1.84 1.01
N LEU A 11 -10.04 -2.23 2.06
CA LEU A 11 -9.76 -3.46 2.80
C LEU A 11 -10.56 -4.60 2.19
N ARG A 12 -9.96 -5.80 2.13
CA ARG A 12 -10.66 -7.02 1.71
C ARG A 12 -10.98 -7.85 2.94
N TRP A 13 -12.13 -8.52 2.95
CA TRP A 13 -12.46 -9.44 4.04
C TRP A 13 -11.38 -10.55 4.19
N SER A 14 -10.83 -11.01 3.06
CA SER A 14 -9.74 -11.99 2.98
C SER A 14 -8.39 -11.51 3.54
N ASP A 15 -8.26 -10.23 3.86
CA ASP A 15 -7.04 -9.70 4.47
C ASP A 15 -6.94 -10.09 5.96
N MET A 16 -8.06 -10.47 6.58
CA MET A 16 -8.08 -10.96 7.96
C MET A 16 -7.62 -12.41 8.04
N ASP A 17 -6.94 -12.75 9.14
CA ASP A 17 -6.61 -14.13 9.48
C ASP A 17 -7.52 -14.71 10.57
N ALA A 18 -7.22 -15.93 11.00
CA ALA A 18 -8.00 -16.67 11.99
C ALA A 18 -8.07 -16.00 13.38
N PHE A 19 -7.21 -15.02 13.66
CA PHE A 19 -7.22 -14.26 14.91
C PHE A 19 -8.14 -13.04 14.85
N GLY A 20 -8.81 -12.81 13.72
CA GLY A 20 -9.86 -11.78 13.59
C GLY A 20 -9.32 -10.37 13.32
N HIS A 21 -8.07 -10.25 12.89
CA HIS A 21 -7.45 -8.99 12.47
C HIS A 21 -6.72 -9.17 11.14
N VAL A 22 -6.47 -8.05 10.45
CA VAL A 22 -5.70 -8.03 9.21
C VAL A 22 -4.33 -8.65 9.48
N ASN A 23 -3.96 -9.62 8.66
CA ASN A 23 -2.68 -10.28 8.78
C ASN A 23 -1.54 -9.28 8.53
N ASN A 24 -0.49 -9.34 9.34
CA ASN A 24 0.62 -8.39 9.31
C ASN A 24 1.29 -8.31 7.92
N VAL A 25 1.43 -9.42 7.19
CA VAL A 25 2.04 -9.44 5.84
C VAL A 25 1.23 -8.62 4.84
N VAL A 26 -0.08 -8.47 5.04
CA VAL A 26 -0.96 -7.71 4.14
C VAL A 26 -0.63 -6.21 4.14
N PHE A 27 -0.06 -5.68 5.23
CA PHE A 27 0.33 -4.26 5.28
C PHE A 27 1.36 -3.89 4.20
N LEU A 28 2.25 -4.81 3.83
CA LEU A 28 3.19 -4.58 2.72
C LEU A 28 2.48 -4.43 1.38
N ARG A 29 1.36 -5.14 1.19
CA ARG A 29 0.53 -5.02 -0.02
C ARG A 29 -0.13 -3.66 -0.09
N TYR A 30 -0.63 -3.14 1.02
CA TYR A 30 -1.22 -1.80 1.06
C TYR A 30 -0.19 -0.71 0.72
N LEU A 31 1.05 -0.84 1.22
CA LEU A 31 2.16 0.04 0.85
C LEU A 31 2.54 -0.10 -0.63
N GLU A 32 2.51 -1.31 -1.18
CA GLU A 32 2.76 -1.55 -2.60
C GLU A 32 1.69 -0.92 -3.49
N GLU A 33 0.41 -1.06 -3.14
CA GLU A 33 -0.69 -0.44 -3.89
C GLU A 33 -0.58 1.09 -3.89
N ALA A 34 -0.31 1.69 -2.73
CA ALA A 34 -0.08 3.13 -2.63
C ALA A 34 1.14 3.57 -3.46
N ARG A 35 2.21 2.77 -3.46
CA ARG A 35 3.40 3.03 -4.27
C ARG A 35 3.11 2.95 -5.77
N ILE A 36 2.33 1.96 -6.20
CA ILE A 36 1.92 1.81 -7.60
C ILE A 36 1.02 2.97 -8.03
N ASP A 37 0.03 3.35 -7.21
CA ASP A 37 -0.84 4.50 -7.46
C ASP A 37 -0.03 5.80 -7.58
N PHE A 38 0.93 6.02 -6.68
CA PHE A 38 1.84 7.15 -6.75
C PHE A 38 2.64 7.19 -8.07
N MET A 39 3.18 6.04 -8.48
CA MET A 39 3.95 5.93 -9.73
C MET A 39 3.11 6.29 -10.96
N PHE A 40 1.88 5.79 -11.03
CA PHE A 40 0.97 6.12 -12.14
C PHE A 40 0.57 7.60 -12.14
N ARG A 41 0.40 8.23 -10.97
CA ARG A 41 0.09 9.68 -10.89
C ARG A 41 1.26 10.57 -11.32
N LEU A 42 2.51 10.14 -11.10
CA LEU A 42 3.69 10.91 -11.48
C LEU A 42 4.02 10.84 -12.98
N ALA A 43 3.53 9.82 -13.69
CA ALA A 43 3.76 9.66 -15.13
C ALA A 43 2.47 9.28 -15.87
N PRO A 44 1.52 10.22 -16.03
CA PRO A 44 0.35 10.02 -16.87
C PRO A 44 0.78 9.92 -18.34
N GLY A 45 0.83 8.72 -18.91
CA GLY A 45 1.26 8.48 -20.31
C GLY A 45 2.03 7.16 -20.51
N GLU A 46 3.05 7.15 -21.37
CA GLU A 46 3.88 5.98 -21.78
C GLU A 46 4.70 5.30 -20.65
N GLY A 47 4.36 5.56 -19.39
CA GLY A 47 5.06 5.06 -18.22
C GLY A 47 6.26 5.93 -17.85
N SER A 48 6.51 6.03 -16.55
CA SER A 48 7.74 6.66 -16.05
C SER A 48 8.95 5.84 -16.51
N THR A 49 9.86 6.46 -17.27
CA THR A 49 11.15 5.86 -17.67
C THR A 49 12.01 5.47 -16.47
N SER A 50 11.72 5.99 -15.28
CA SER A 50 12.39 5.58 -14.03
C SER A 50 12.05 4.16 -13.59
N PHE A 51 11.02 3.51 -14.17
CA PHE A 51 10.54 2.18 -13.78
C PHE A 51 10.44 1.18 -14.93
N THR A 52 10.90 1.52 -16.14
CA THR A 52 10.90 0.62 -17.31
C THR A 52 11.72 -0.65 -17.10
N GLY A 53 12.64 -0.68 -16.12
CA GLY A 53 13.38 -1.88 -15.69
C GLY A 53 12.76 -2.68 -14.55
N GLY A 54 11.57 -2.28 -14.06
CA GLY A 54 10.99 -2.80 -12.82
C GLY A 54 11.56 -2.15 -11.56
N SER A 55 10.92 -2.39 -10.42
CA SER A 55 11.36 -1.91 -9.10
C SER A 55 11.23 -3.03 -8.09
N VAL A 56 12.26 -3.19 -7.25
CA VAL A 56 12.26 -4.13 -6.12
C VAL A 56 12.34 -3.37 -4.81
N VAL A 57 11.68 -3.88 -3.77
CA VAL A 57 11.81 -3.37 -2.41
C VAL A 57 13.04 -4.02 -1.78
N ALA A 58 14.12 -3.26 -1.61
CA ALA A 58 15.36 -3.76 -1.02
C ALA A 58 15.27 -3.97 0.51
N ARG A 59 14.45 -3.16 1.19
CA ARG A 59 14.20 -3.23 2.63
C ARG A 59 12.84 -2.60 2.95
N HIS A 60 12.15 -3.17 3.94
CA HIS A 60 11.03 -2.53 4.63
C HIS A 60 11.18 -2.70 6.14
N GLU A 61 10.56 -1.81 6.89
CA GLU A 61 10.46 -1.89 8.36
C GLU A 61 9.08 -1.36 8.74
N ILE A 62 8.35 -2.11 9.56
CA ILE A 62 6.98 -1.78 9.95
C ILE A 62 6.82 -2.09 11.43
N ASP A 63 6.45 -1.06 12.19
CA ASP A 63 6.02 -1.20 13.58
C ASP A 63 4.49 -1.34 13.63
N TYR A 64 4.02 -2.49 14.12
CA TYR A 64 2.58 -2.76 14.25
C TYR A 64 2.09 -2.29 15.62
N VAL A 65 1.52 -1.07 15.66
CA VAL A 65 1.11 -0.42 16.92
C VAL A 65 -0.27 -0.88 17.41
N ARG A 66 -1.20 -1.15 16.49
CA ARG A 66 -2.58 -1.57 16.79
C ARG A 66 -3.12 -2.50 15.73
N PRO A 67 -4.02 -3.44 16.08
CA PRO A 67 -4.68 -4.27 15.08
C PRO A 67 -5.58 -3.42 14.20
N LEU A 68 -5.60 -3.77 12.91
CA LEU A 68 -6.59 -3.32 11.95
C LEU A 68 -7.60 -4.45 11.76
N VAL A 69 -8.89 -4.11 11.78
CA VAL A 69 -9.99 -5.05 11.50
C VAL A 69 -10.67 -4.58 10.23
N HIS A 70 -11.21 -5.53 9.46
CA HIS A 70 -11.95 -5.21 8.25
C HIS A 70 -13.05 -4.16 8.51
N ARG A 71 -13.16 -3.21 7.61
CA ARG A 71 -14.23 -2.20 7.54
C ARG A 71 -14.48 -1.83 6.08
N HIS A 72 -15.69 -1.37 5.79
CA HIS A 72 -16.08 -0.95 4.44
C HIS A 72 -15.39 0.35 4.00
N GLU A 73 -15.10 1.23 4.96
CA GLU A 73 -14.41 2.48 4.67
C GLU A 73 -12.91 2.21 4.41
N PRO A 74 -12.34 2.75 3.32
CA PRO A 74 -10.92 2.63 3.05
C PRO A 74 -10.04 3.11 4.22
N VAL A 75 -8.82 2.60 4.28
CA VAL A 75 -7.79 3.13 5.18
C VAL A 75 -6.89 4.09 4.40
N THR A 76 -6.43 5.12 5.08
CA THR A 76 -5.45 6.04 4.53
C THR A 76 -4.06 5.43 4.65
N VAL A 77 -3.38 5.29 3.51
CA VAL A 77 -1.98 4.90 3.40
C VAL A 77 -1.18 6.11 2.91
#